data_AF-A0A433RVF2-F1
#
_entry.id   AF-A0A433RVF2-F1
#
_cell.length_a   1.000
_cell.length_b   1.000
_cell.length_c   1.000
_cell.angle_alpha   90.00
_cell.angle_beta   90.00
_cell.angle_gamma   90.00
#
_symmetry.space_group_name_H-M   'P 1'
#
loop_
_entity.id
_entity.type
_entity.pdbx_description
1 polymer ?
#
loop_
_entity_poly.entity_id
_entity_poly.type
_entity_poly.pdbx_seq_one_letter_code
_entity_poly.pdbx_strand_id
1 'polypeptide(L)'
;MVGIVIGVIVVAVVLFFAMQSSLPLKKSDDIKESFKQLEGRLWRSYVDFSITKQNELYARYLDEESRARVVETNELPNELVLAIREFHEQLGKELMEMEMYYASIEEPANQELVRYFITYLQARNTFLNKEWGYTRALLKQQEDALLATQLYRHARNQQTAAYEVFAAHINQRAKKLKVENRFQ
;
A
#
# COMPACT_ATOMS: atom_id res chain seq x y z
N MET A 1 19.51 -14.13 -58.44
CA MET A 1 19.89 -14.00 -57.00
C MET A 1 18.87 -13.25 -56.17
N VAL A 2 18.19 -12.21 -56.68
CA VAL A 2 17.22 -11.39 -55.90
C VAL A 2 16.00 -12.19 -55.38
N GLY A 3 15.48 -13.15 -56.14
CA GLY A 3 14.32 -13.97 -55.70
C GLY A 3 14.60 -14.96 -54.58
N ILE A 4 15.86 -15.41 -54.42
CA ILE A 4 16.26 -16.33 -53.34
C ILE A 4 16.35 -15.56 -52.01
N VAL A 5 16.85 -14.32 -52.04
CA VAL A 5 16.97 -13.47 -50.85
C VAL A 5 15.58 -13.12 -50.29
N ILE A 6 14.60 -12.84 -51.15
CA ILE A 6 13.23 -12.55 -50.71
C ILE A 6 12.58 -13.79 -50.06
N GLY A 7 12.77 -14.98 -50.65
CA GLY A 7 12.26 -16.22 -50.07
C GLY A 7 12.81 -16.53 -48.68
N VAL A 8 14.10 -16.30 -48.46
CA VAL A 8 14.76 -16.51 -47.15
C VAL A 8 14.23 -15.52 -46.10
N ILE A 9 14.01 -14.25 -46.47
CA ILE A 9 13.46 -13.24 -45.55
C ILE A 9 12.03 -13.60 -45.13
N VAL A 10 11.18 -14.03 -46.07
CA VAL A 10 9.80 -14.42 -45.75
C VAL A 10 9.76 -15.62 -44.81
N VAL A 11 10.60 -16.62 -45.04
CA VAL A 11 10.69 -17.80 -44.15
C VAL A 11 11.21 -17.42 -42.76
N ALA A 12 12.21 -16.52 -42.66
CA ALA A 12 12.72 -16.05 -41.38
C ALA A 12 11.69 -15.25 -40.58
N VAL A 13 10.88 -14.41 -41.26
CA VAL A 13 9.79 -13.64 -40.62
C VAL A 13 8.67 -14.57 -40.13
N VAL A 14 8.27 -15.57 -40.92
CA VAL A 14 7.25 -16.56 -40.51
C VAL A 14 7.75 -17.41 -39.34
N LEU A 15 9.02 -17.84 -39.36
CA LEU A 15 9.63 -18.56 -38.24
C LEU A 15 9.75 -17.69 -36.99
N PHE A 16 10.07 -16.41 -37.13
CA PHE A 16 10.13 -15.46 -36.02
C PHE A 16 8.76 -15.25 -35.36
N PHE A 17 7.69 -15.07 -36.15
CA PHE A 17 6.32 -14.96 -35.63
C PHE A 17 5.81 -16.29 -35.06
N ALA A 18 6.17 -17.43 -35.66
CA ALA A 18 5.84 -18.75 -35.13
C ALA A 18 6.55 -19.01 -33.79
N MET A 19 7.81 -18.59 -33.63
CA MET A 19 8.54 -18.69 -32.37
C MET A 19 8.05 -17.69 -31.31
N GLN A 20 7.52 -16.52 -31.69
CA GLN A 20 6.84 -15.63 -30.74
C GLN A 20 5.49 -16.20 -30.25
N SER A 21 4.81 -17.01 -31.07
CA SER A 21 3.51 -17.60 -30.69
C SER A 21 3.60 -18.74 -29.67
N SER A 22 4.81 -19.25 -29.37
CA SER A 22 5.03 -20.32 -28.39
C SER A 22 5.39 -19.81 -27.00
N LEU A 23 5.21 -18.53 -26.69
CA LEU A 23 5.12 -18.12 -25.29
C LEU A 23 3.91 -18.84 -24.68
N PRO A 24 4.09 -19.65 -23.61
CA PRO A 24 2.97 -20.33 -23.00
C PRO A 24 1.97 -19.28 -22.54
N LEU A 25 0.83 -19.18 -23.22
CA LEU A 25 -0.30 -18.39 -22.73
C LEU A 25 -0.67 -18.97 -21.37
N LYS A 26 -0.25 -18.31 -20.27
CA LYS A 26 -0.76 -18.59 -18.93
C LYS A 26 -2.28 -18.64 -19.05
N LYS A 27 -2.89 -19.73 -18.58
CA LYS A 27 -4.35 -19.90 -18.75
C LYS A 27 -5.03 -18.77 -18.00
N SER A 28 -6.18 -18.30 -18.51
CA SER A 28 -6.92 -17.21 -17.87
C SER A 28 -7.23 -17.47 -16.40
N ASP A 29 -7.32 -18.74 -15.99
CA ASP A 29 -7.56 -19.14 -14.60
C ASP A 29 -6.34 -18.89 -13.72
N ASP A 30 -5.12 -19.12 -14.22
CA ASP A 30 -3.86 -18.87 -13.49
C ASP A 30 -3.69 -17.37 -13.16
N ILE A 31 -4.10 -16.49 -14.10
CA ILE A 31 -4.02 -15.03 -13.92
C ILE A 31 -5.02 -14.56 -12.86
N LYS A 32 -6.25 -15.10 -12.86
CA LYS A 32 -7.27 -14.76 -11.86
C LYS A 32 -6.85 -15.21 -10.47
N GLU A 33 -6.30 -16.42 -10.36
CA GLU A 33 -5.83 -16.96 -9.09
C GLU A 33 -4.64 -16.16 -8.55
N SER A 34 -3.65 -15.87 -9.40
CA SER A 34 -2.53 -15.00 -9.04
C SER A 34 -2.98 -13.62 -8.56
N PHE A 35 -3.97 -13.02 -9.24
CA PHE A 35 -4.56 -11.75 -8.80
C PHE A 35 -5.27 -11.87 -7.45
N LYS A 36 -6.06 -12.92 -7.20
CA LYS A 36 -6.75 -13.11 -5.92
C LYS A 36 -5.78 -13.30 -4.76
N GLN A 37 -4.69 -14.04 -4.97
CA GLN A 37 -3.65 -14.21 -3.95
C GLN A 37 -2.97 -12.89 -3.62
N LEU A 38 -2.64 -12.10 -4.66
CA LEU A 38 -2.12 -10.75 -4.50
C LEU A 38 -3.11 -9.87 -3.72
N GLU A 39 -4.34 -9.74 -4.21
CA GLU A 39 -5.37 -8.90 -3.60
C GLU A 39 -5.62 -9.28 -2.13
N GLY A 40 -5.66 -10.58 -1.81
CA GLY A 40 -5.77 -11.06 -0.43
C GLY A 40 -4.57 -10.71 0.45
N ARG A 41 -3.34 -10.67 -0.08
CA ARG A 41 -2.16 -10.18 0.66
C ARG A 41 -2.27 -8.69 0.93
N LEU A 42 -2.56 -7.89 -0.10
CA LEU A 42 -2.69 -6.43 0.03
C LEU A 42 -3.82 -6.08 1.00
N TRP A 43 -4.94 -6.80 0.96
CA TRP A 43 -6.07 -6.57 1.84
C TRP A 43 -5.72 -6.79 3.31
N ARG A 44 -5.03 -7.89 3.65
CA ARG A 44 -4.59 -8.15 5.02
C ARG A 44 -3.71 -7.02 5.55
N SER A 45 -2.70 -6.64 4.76
CA SER A 45 -1.82 -5.51 5.06
C SER A 45 -2.60 -4.20 5.27
N TYR A 46 -3.56 -3.90 4.39
CA TYR A 46 -4.41 -2.72 4.51
C TYR A 46 -5.21 -2.71 5.82
N VAL A 47 -5.83 -3.84 6.19
CA VAL A 47 -6.62 -3.97 7.42
C VAL A 47 -5.75 -3.79 8.65
N ASP A 48 -4.60 -4.47 8.70
CA ASP A 48 -3.66 -4.45 9.83
C ASP A 48 -3.08 -3.05 10.08
N PHE A 49 -2.92 -2.25 9.02
CA PHE A 49 -2.37 -0.88 9.12
C PHE A 49 -3.39 0.22 8.84
N SER A 50 -4.69 -0.11 8.91
CA SER A 50 -5.78 0.83 8.69
C SER A 50 -5.87 1.90 9.79
N ILE A 51 -6.62 2.97 9.50
CA ILE A 51 -6.97 3.98 10.52
C ILE A 51 -7.87 3.37 11.58
N THR A 52 -8.77 2.47 11.18
CA THR A 52 -9.60 1.72 12.12
C THR A 52 -8.73 0.98 13.13
N LYS A 53 -7.68 0.29 12.66
CA LYS A 53 -6.80 -0.44 13.57
C LYS A 53 -6.03 0.46 14.54
N GLN A 54 -5.60 1.63 14.05
CA GLN A 54 -5.01 2.66 14.89
C GLN A 54 -6.00 3.21 15.92
N ASN A 55 -7.26 3.47 15.53
CA ASN A 55 -8.28 3.95 16.45
C ASN A 55 -8.64 2.91 17.52
N GLU A 56 -8.66 1.62 17.18
CA GLU A 56 -8.79 0.53 18.15
C GLU A 56 -7.66 0.57 19.20
N LEU A 57 -6.44 0.86 18.76
CA LEU A 57 -5.29 1.02 19.65
C LEU A 57 -5.49 2.20 20.60
N TYR A 58 -5.83 3.39 20.09
CA TYR A 58 -6.12 4.55 20.95
C TYR A 58 -7.27 4.27 21.93
N ALA A 59 -8.36 3.65 21.47
CA ALA A 59 -9.52 3.35 22.31
C ALA A 59 -9.20 2.37 23.45
N ARG A 60 -8.23 1.47 23.25
CA ARG A 60 -7.78 0.52 24.28
C ARG A 60 -7.06 1.18 25.45
N TYR A 61 -6.31 2.25 25.20
CA TYR A 61 -5.44 2.90 26.21
C TYR A 61 -5.92 4.30 26.64
N LEU A 62 -6.95 4.85 26.00
CA LEU A 62 -7.56 6.14 26.34
C LEU A 62 -9.03 5.96 26.71
N ASP A 63 -9.28 5.31 27.84
CA ASP A 63 -10.57 5.33 28.51
C ASP A 63 -10.86 6.71 29.16
N GLU A 64 -12.02 6.86 29.78
CA GLU A 64 -12.45 8.15 30.34
C GLU A 64 -11.50 8.67 31.42
N GLU A 65 -11.04 7.78 32.31
CA GLU A 65 -10.11 8.12 33.38
C GLU A 65 -8.73 8.50 32.81
N SER A 66 -8.20 7.72 31.87
CA SER A 66 -6.91 7.99 31.23
C SER A 66 -6.94 9.30 30.45
N ARG A 67 -8.06 9.62 29.78
CA ARG A 67 -8.22 10.92 29.09
C ARG A 67 -8.19 12.09 30.06
N ALA A 68 -8.86 11.98 31.21
CA ALA A 68 -8.82 13.03 32.23
C ALA A 68 -7.38 13.27 32.69
N ARG A 69 -6.62 12.19 32.97
CA ARG A 69 -5.19 12.30 33.34
C ARG A 69 -4.37 12.94 32.23
N VAL A 70 -4.57 12.59 30.96
CA VAL A 70 -3.84 13.21 29.83
C VAL A 70 -4.06 14.72 29.78
N VAL A 71 -5.28 15.20 30.04
CA VAL A 71 -5.59 16.64 30.09
C VAL A 71 -4.89 17.32 31.27
N GLU A 72 -4.84 16.64 32.43
CA GLU A 72 -4.19 17.17 33.63
C GLU A 72 -2.65 17.20 33.52
N THR A 73 -2.06 16.12 33.00
CA THR A 73 -0.60 15.93 32.96
C THR A 73 0.03 16.40 31.66
N ASN A 74 -0.75 16.56 30.60
CA ASN A 74 -0.27 16.76 29.23
C ASN A 74 0.66 15.64 28.73
N GLU A 75 0.50 14.42 29.27
CA GLU A 75 1.29 13.26 28.91
C GLU A 75 0.40 12.07 28.53
N LEU A 76 0.78 11.35 27.48
CA LEU A 76 0.10 10.11 27.09
C LEU A 76 0.50 8.95 28.00
N PRO A 77 -0.38 7.96 28.23
CA PRO A 77 -0.02 6.73 28.93
C PRO A 77 1.19 6.06 28.26
N ASN A 78 2.16 5.63 29.06
CA ASN A 78 3.38 4.97 28.55
C ASN A 78 3.06 3.73 27.70
N GLU A 79 2.03 2.98 28.09
CA GLU A 79 1.56 1.81 27.35
C GLU A 79 1.05 2.16 25.95
N LEU A 80 0.33 3.28 25.82
CA LEU A 80 -0.09 3.82 24.53
C LEU A 80 1.11 4.23 23.68
N VAL A 81 2.09 4.93 24.27
CA VAL A 81 3.31 5.35 23.58
C VAL A 81 4.06 4.13 23.02
N LEU A 82 4.20 3.07 23.82
CA LEU A 82 4.82 1.81 23.39
C LEU A 82 4.02 1.12 22.28
N ALA A 83 2.70 1.03 22.43
CA ALA A 83 1.84 0.41 21.42
C ALA A 83 1.89 1.16 20.08
N ILE A 84 1.90 2.50 20.08
CA ILE A 84 2.07 3.31 18.87
C ILE A 84 3.44 3.06 18.24
N ARG A 85 4.50 3.01 19.04
CA ARG A 85 5.85 2.70 18.55
C ARG A 85 5.90 1.33 17.88
N GLU A 86 5.36 0.30 18.52
CA GLU A 86 5.30 -1.06 17.96
C GLU A 86 4.49 -1.09 16.66
N PHE A 87 3.37 -0.36 16.60
CA PHE A 87 2.57 -0.23 15.39
C PHE A 87 3.35 0.40 14.23
N HIS A 88 4.14 1.46 14.48
CA HIS A 88 5.02 2.06 13.48
C HIS A 88 6.13 1.10 13.04
N GLU A 89 6.76 0.39 13.99
CA GLU A 89 7.81 -0.58 13.69
C GLU A 89 7.28 -1.75 12.84
N GLN A 90 6.06 -2.23 13.12
CA GLN A 90 5.38 -3.25 12.31
C GLN A 90 5.06 -2.75 10.91
N LEU A 91 4.56 -1.52 10.76
CA LEU A 91 4.33 -0.94 9.43
C LEU A 91 5.65 -0.79 8.64
N GLY A 92 6.74 -0.43 9.31
CA GLY A 92 8.06 -0.36 8.69
C GLY A 92 8.53 -1.71 8.16
N LYS A 93 8.32 -2.79 8.93
CA LYS A 93 8.61 -4.17 8.50
C LYS A 93 7.73 -4.58 7.33
N GLU A 94 6.43 -4.32 7.40
CA GLU A 94 5.50 -4.61 6.30
C GLU A 94 5.91 -3.90 5.00
N LEU A 95 6.32 -2.64 5.09
CA LEU A 95 6.80 -1.89 3.93
C LEU A 95 8.02 -2.57 3.29
N MET A 96 9.00 -2.97 4.09
CA MET A 96 10.18 -3.70 3.60
C MET A 96 9.79 -5.05 2.97
N GLU A 97 8.89 -5.79 3.60
CA GLU A 97 8.40 -7.07 3.08
C GLU A 97 7.63 -6.91 1.76
N MET A 98 6.88 -5.81 1.61
CA MET A 98 6.16 -5.48 0.38
C MET A 98 7.12 -5.04 -0.73
N GLU A 99 8.18 -4.30 -0.42
CA GLU A 99 9.25 -3.94 -1.37
C GLU A 99 10.03 -5.17 -1.84
N MET A 100 10.34 -6.11 -0.93
CA MET A 100 10.92 -7.40 -1.31
C MET A 100 9.97 -8.22 -2.18
N TYR A 101 8.67 -8.23 -1.85
CA TYR A 101 7.67 -8.92 -2.63
C TYR A 101 7.50 -8.31 -4.03
N TYR A 102 7.56 -6.98 -4.17
CA TYR A 102 7.51 -6.29 -5.46
C TYR A 102 8.56 -6.82 -6.45
N ALA A 103 9.78 -7.11 -5.96
CA ALA A 103 10.86 -7.64 -6.76
C ALA A 103 10.64 -9.10 -7.23
N SER A 104 9.74 -9.85 -6.59
CA SER A 104 9.45 -11.25 -6.96
C SER A 104 8.25 -11.42 -7.89
N ILE A 105 7.55 -10.33 -8.25
CA ILE A 105 6.36 -10.41 -9.10
C ILE A 105 6.75 -10.39 -10.58
N GLU A 106 6.41 -11.47 -11.28
CA GLU A 106 6.65 -11.61 -12.73
C GLU A 106 5.61 -10.85 -13.58
N GLU A 107 4.35 -10.83 -13.16
CA GLU A 107 3.24 -10.28 -13.93
C GLU A 107 3.24 -8.74 -13.83
N PRO A 108 3.49 -7.99 -14.93
CA PRO A 108 3.69 -6.54 -14.84
C PRO A 108 2.48 -5.78 -14.27
N ALA A 109 1.26 -6.23 -14.58
CA ALA A 109 0.04 -5.62 -14.04
C ALA A 109 -0.08 -5.79 -12.52
N ASN A 110 0.36 -6.94 -11.99
CA ASN A 110 0.37 -7.20 -10.55
C ASN A 110 1.50 -6.43 -9.86
N GLN A 111 2.66 -6.34 -10.51
CA GLN A 111 3.80 -5.57 -10.01
C GLN A 111 3.44 -4.08 -9.87
N GLU A 112 2.74 -3.52 -10.85
CA GLU A 112 2.25 -2.13 -10.80
C GLU A 112 1.25 -1.90 -9.65
N LEU A 113 0.34 -2.83 -9.39
CA LEU A 113 -0.57 -2.74 -8.23
C LEU A 113 0.20 -2.70 -6.91
N VAL A 114 1.22 -3.54 -6.77
CA VAL A 114 2.08 -3.55 -5.57
C VAL A 114 2.85 -2.24 -5.44
N ARG A 115 3.35 -1.66 -6.53
CA ARG A 115 3.99 -0.35 -6.51
C ARG A 115 3.07 0.73 -5.94
N TYR A 116 1.81 0.79 -6.41
CA TYR A 116 0.84 1.75 -5.87
C TYR A 116 0.53 1.50 -4.40
N PHE A 117 0.45 0.22 -4.00
CA PHE A 117 0.23 -0.14 -2.61
C PHE A 117 1.41 0.25 -1.69
N ILE A 118 2.66 0.06 -2.16
CA ILE A 118 3.87 0.52 -1.47
C ILE A 118 3.81 2.05 -1.29
N THR A 119 3.44 2.81 -2.33
CA THR A 119 3.27 4.26 -2.20
C THR A 119 2.22 4.63 -1.14
N TYR A 120 1.11 3.89 -1.07
CA TYR A 120 0.12 4.07 -0.01
C TYR A 120 0.70 3.77 1.38
N LEU A 121 1.43 2.67 1.57
CA LEU A 121 2.05 2.33 2.86
C LEU A 121 3.12 3.35 3.27
N GLN A 122 3.91 3.88 2.33
CA GLN A 122 4.86 4.96 2.58
C GLN A 122 4.14 6.22 3.07
N ALA A 123 3.07 6.62 2.37
CA ALA A 123 2.26 7.77 2.78
C ALA A 123 1.57 7.53 4.14
N ARG A 124 1.13 6.30 4.43
CA ARG A 124 0.60 5.90 5.74
C ARG A 124 1.64 6.07 6.84
N ASN A 125 2.88 5.62 6.61
CA ASN A 125 3.98 5.78 7.57
C ASN A 125 4.32 7.26 7.79
N THR A 126 4.36 8.06 6.73
CA THR A 126 4.54 9.52 6.86
C THR A 126 3.42 10.15 7.69
N PHE A 127 2.17 9.81 7.40
CA PHE A 127 1.02 10.30 8.16
C PHE A 127 1.13 9.96 9.64
N LEU A 128 1.42 8.71 9.98
CA LEU A 128 1.56 8.27 11.37
C LEU A 128 2.63 9.07 12.12
N ASN A 129 3.79 9.31 11.49
CA ASN A 129 4.85 10.13 12.08
C ASN A 129 4.40 11.60 12.29
N LYS A 130 3.62 12.17 11.36
CA LYS A 130 3.09 13.54 11.52
C LYS A 130 1.97 13.63 12.52
N GLU A 131 1.11 12.62 12.62
CA GLU A 131 0.08 12.50 13.65
C GLU A 131 0.73 12.47 15.04
N TRP A 132 1.77 11.66 15.22
CA TRP A 132 2.50 11.60 16.48
C TRP A 132 3.10 12.95 16.88
N GLY A 133 3.74 13.64 15.92
CA GLY A 133 4.26 14.99 16.13
C GLY A 133 3.16 16.00 16.49
N TYR A 134 2.02 15.92 15.81
CA TYR A 134 0.85 16.74 16.09
C TYR A 134 0.27 16.52 17.49
N THR A 135 0.06 15.27 17.88
CA THR A 135 -0.46 14.92 19.22
C THR A 135 0.45 15.47 20.32
N ARG A 136 1.78 15.32 20.18
CA ARG A 136 2.73 15.86 21.16
C ARG A 136 2.74 17.39 21.20
N ALA A 137 2.64 18.05 20.05
CA ALA A 137 2.61 19.51 19.98
C ALA A 137 1.35 20.09 20.63
N LEU A 138 0.20 19.42 20.46
CA LEU A 138 -1.05 19.80 21.12
C LEU A 138 -0.95 19.67 22.63
N LEU A 139 -0.47 18.53 23.13
CA LEU A 139 -0.36 18.28 24.57
C LEU A 139 0.57 19.30 25.24
N LYS A 140 1.69 19.62 24.62
CA LYS A 140 2.68 20.54 25.19
C LYS A 140 2.36 22.02 24.96
N GLN A 141 1.24 22.35 24.30
CA GLN A 141 0.83 23.73 23.97
C GLN A 141 1.97 24.58 23.37
N GLN A 142 2.79 23.98 22.49
CA GLN A 142 3.98 24.62 21.94
C GLN A 142 3.61 25.64 20.85
N GLU A 143 4.44 26.68 20.66
CA GLU A 143 4.32 27.66 19.55
C GLU A 143 4.27 26.96 18.16
N ASP A 144 4.88 25.78 18.04
CA ASP A 144 4.92 24.97 16.82
C ASP A 144 3.63 24.16 16.53
N ALA A 145 2.59 24.26 17.37
CA ALA A 145 1.34 23.51 17.19
C ALA A 145 0.67 23.80 15.83
N LEU A 146 0.77 25.03 15.32
CA LEU A 146 0.26 25.39 14.01
C LEU A 146 1.00 24.64 12.88
N LEU A 147 2.33 24.61 12.93
CA LEU A 147 3.15 23.90 11.95
C LEU A 147 2.88 22.39 11.99
N ALA A 148 2.81 21.81 13.20
CA ALA A 148 2.50 20.39 13.37
C ALA A 148 1.13 20.03 12.80
N THR A 149 0.12 20.91 12.99
CA THR A 149 -1.21 20.76 12.40
C THR A 149 -1.18 20.78 10.87
N GLN A 150 -0.42 21.69 10.27
CA GLN A 150 -0.28 21.79 8.82
C GLN A 150 0.37 20.53 8.23
N LEU A 151 1.46 20.06 8.84
CA LEU A 151 2.16 18.84 8.43
C LEU A 151 1.27 17.60 8.55
N TYR A 152 0.50 17.50 9.63
CA TYR A 152 -0.48 16.43 9.82
C TYR A 152 -1.54 16.42 8.71
N ARG A 153 -2.17 17.57 8.44
CA ARG A 153 -3.19 17.69 7.37
C ARG A 153 -2.61 17.36 6.00
N HIS A 154 -1.41 17.84 5.70
CA HIS A 154 -0.75 17.55 4.44
C HIS A 154 -0.47 16.06 4.27
N ALA A 155 0.07 15.40 5.30
CA ALA A 155 0.33 13.96 5.26
C ALA A 155 -0.97 13.14 5.16
N ARG A 156 -2.06 13.59 5.79
CA ARG A 156 -3.39 12.98 5.67
C ARG A 156 -3.90 13.03 4.24
N ASN A 157 -3.77 14.17 3.58
CA ASN A 157 -4.17 14.34 2.18
C ASN A 157 -3.33 13.47 1.25
N GLN A 158 -2.01 13.41 1.46
CA GLN A 158 -1.11 12.53 0.70
C GLN A 158 -1.49 11.06 0.84
N GLN A 159 -1.73 10.59 2.07
CA GLN A 159 -2.17 9.21 2.32
C GLN A 159 -3.49 8.90 1.61
N THR A 160 -4.45 9.82 1.68
CA THR A 160 -5.78 9.66 1.05
C THR A 160 -5.64 9.58 -0.46
N ALA A 161 -4.89 10.50 -1.08
CA ALA A 161 -4.66 10.49 -2.53
C ALA A 161 -3.93 9.20 -2.98
N ALA A 162 -2.92 8.75 -2.24
CA ALA A 162 -2.21 7.51 -2.56
C ALA A 162 -3.14 6.28 -2.49
N TYR A 163 -4.02 6.24 -1.49
CA TYR A 163 -5.04 5.19 -1.38
C TYR A 163 -6.01 5.22 -2.56
N GLU A 164 -6.54 6.39 -2.93
CA GLU A 164 -7.48 6.53 -4.05
C GLU A 164 -6.88 6.06 -5.37
N VAL A 165 -5.62 6.41 -5.64
CA VAL A 165 -4.89 5.93 -6.82
C VAL A 165 -4.77 4.41 -6.79
N PHE A 166 -4.33 3.82 -5.67
CA PHE A 166 -4.23 2.37 -5.55
C PHE A 166 -5.60 1.68 -5.74
N ALA A 167 -6.64 2.15 -5.03
CA ALA A 167 -7.99 1.62 -5.06
C ALA A 167 -8.56 1.64 -6.49
N ALA A 168 -8.38 2.74 -7.23
CA ALA A 168 -8.80 2.85 -8.62
C ALA A 168 -8.16 1.77 -9.51
N HIS A 169 -6.86 1.53 -9.37
CA HIS A 169 -6.13 0.56 -10.20
C HIS A 169 -6.51 -0.89 -9.86
N ILE A 170 -6.60 -1.25 -8.57
CA ILE A 170 -6.99 -2.61 -8.19
C ILE A 170 -8.44 -2.91 -8.60
N ASN A 171 -9.33 -1.91 -8.49
CA ASN A 171 -10.71 -1.99 -8.97
C ASN A 171 -10.80 -2.16 -10.48
N GLN A 172 -10.01 -1.40 -11.25
CA GLN A 172 -9.95 -1.53 -12.69
C GLN A 172 -9.45 -2.92 -13.11
N ARG A 173 -8.42 -3.45 -12.43
CA ARG A 173 -7.88 -4.78 -12.71
C ARG A 173 -8.89 -5.88 -12.38
N ALA A 174 -9.55 -5.82 -11.23
CA ALA A 174 -10.59 -6.75 -10.84
C ALA A 174 -11.75 -6.79 -11.85
N LYS A 175 -12.21 -5.62 -12.31
CA LYS A 175 -13.23 -5.50 -13.38
C LYS A 175 -12.78 -6.15 -14.69
N LYS A 176 -11.54 -5.90 -15.13
CA LYS A 176 -10.97 -6.54 -16.33
C LYS A 176 -10.93 -8.07 -16.22
N LEU A 177 -10.62 -8.58 -15.04
CA LEU A 177 -10.54 -10.02 -14.75
C LEU A 177 -11.91 -10.65 -14.41
N LYS A 178 -12.96 -9.85 -14.23
CA LYS A 178 -14.30 -10.27 -13.78
C LYS A 178 -14.22 -11.06 -12.47
N VAL A 179 -13.53 -10.51 -11.47
CA VAL A 179 -13.40 -11.07 -10.12
C VAL A 179 -13.83 -10.03 -9.08
N GLU A 180 -14.25 -10.52 -7.91
CA GLU A 180 -14.53 -9.67 -6.75
C GLU A 180 -13.25 -9.03 -6.22
N ASN A 181 -13.39 -7.87 -5.57
CA ASN A 181 -12.30 -7.13 -4.96
C ASN A 181 -12.75 -6.53 -3.62
N ARG A 182 -11.96 -6.71 -2.56
CA ARG A 182 -12.29 -6.22 -1.21
C ARG A 182 -12.08 -4.72 -1.03
N PHE A 183 -11.41 -4.07 -1.99
CA PHE A 183 -11.17 -2.62 -2.00
C PHE A 183 -12.26 -1.81 -2.75
N GLN A 184 -13.44 -2.40 -2.97
CA GLN A 184 -14.60 -1.74 -3.60
C GLN A 184 -15.50 -1.04 -2.59
#